data_AF-A0A7J3QEH5-F1
#
_entry.id   AF-A0A7J3QEH5-F1
#
_cell.length_a   1.000
_cell.length_b   1.000
_cell.length_c   1.000
_cell.angle_alpha   90.00
_cell.angle_beta   90.00
_cell.angle_gamma   90.00
#
_symmetry.space_group_name_H-M   'P 1'
#
loop_
_entity.id
_entity.type
_entity.pdbx_description
1 polymer ?
#
loop_
_entity_poly.entity_id
_entity_poly.type
_entity_poly.pdbx_seq_one_letter_code
_entity_poly.pdbx_strand_id
1 'polypeptide(L)'
;MVNILVSGLLIYDSGKTWLGVSLVKRLLLQGINVGVYKPVAGHNAWSQYLTIVESFRRGVLVGEDVIRYAEVLGDVNLSLINPIDMLLAPPDLLYYIDGDVYRYLDDLENQFKQIVLARITLCSKESTEHFIFKDNLANVSPFLKNDIERLSIKLNAIDSNIDYFLQKLRSRDIEDELLICLEKIG
;
A
#
# COMPACT_ATOMS: atom_id res chain seq x y z
N MET A 1 -10.09 -19.55 17.47
CA MET A 1 -9.35 -18.80 16.44
C MET A 1 -7.87 -19.10 16.63
N VAL A 2 -7.15 -19.46 15.56
CA VAL A 2 -5.70 -19.71 15.61
C VAL A 2 -5.02 -18.64 14.77
N ASN A 3 -4.15 -17.84 15.40
CA ASN A 3 -3.44 -16.76 14.72
C ASN A 3 -2.01 -17.20 14.38
N ILE A 4 -1.61 -17.01 13.13
CA ILE A 4 -0.27 -17.33 12.66
C ILE A 4 0.38 -16.04 12.19
N LEU A 5 1.43 -15.61 12.90
CA LEU A 5 2.25 -14.48 12.48
C LEU A 5 3.32 -14.96 11.50
N VAL A 6 3.26 -14.45 10.27
CA VAL A 6 4.30 -14.69 9.26
C VAL A 6 5.28 -13.51 9.29
N SER A 7 6.47 -13.75 9.85
CA SER A 7 7.57 -12.77 9.92
C SER A 7 8.76 -13.21 9.06
N GLY A 8 9.66 -12.28 8.73
CA GLY A 8 10.82 -12.54 7.86
C GLY A 8 12.04 -11.76 8.31
N LEU A 9 13.20 -12.40 8.28
CA LEU A 9 14.47 -11.85 8.76
C LEU A 9 15.09 -10.84 7.80
N LEU A 10 14.95 -11.07 6.49
CA LEU A 10 15.49 -10.17 5.47
C LEU A 10 14.56 -8.96 5.29
N ILE A 11 15.20 -7.80 5.11
CA ILE A 11 14.55 -6.51 4.88
C ILE A 11 13.70 -6.58 3.60
N TYR A 12 14.26 -7.17 2.54
CA TYR A 12 13.62 -7.30 1.23
C TYR A 12 13.40 -8.78 0.85
N ASP A 13 12.30 -9.04 0.14
CA ASP A 13 12.01 -10.30 -0.55
C ASP A 13 12.27 -11.59 0.23
N SER A 14 12.04 -11.57 1.54
CA SER A 14 12.29 -12.71 2.43
C SER A 14 11.31 -13.89 2.25
N GLY A 15 10.53 -13.92 1.16
CA GLY A 15 9.54 -14.96 0.87
C GLY A 15 8.25 -14.92 1.70
N LYS A 16 8.02 -13.88 2.52
CA LYS A 16 6.84 -13.77 3.41
C LYS A 16 5.52 -13.93 2.66
N THR A 17 5.32 -13.17 1.59
CA THR A 17 4.09 -13.21 0.79
C THR A 17 3.88 -14.60 0.19
N TRP A 18 4.91 -15.20 -0.40
CA TRP A 18 4.80 -16.53 -1.01
C TRP A 18 4.50 -17.63 0.01
N LEU A 19 5.11 -17.57 1.19
CA LEU A 19 4.81 -18.47 2.31
C LEU A 19 3.35 -18.30 2.76
N GLY A 20 2.91 -17.05 2.96
CA GLY A 20 1.54 -16.74 3.35
C GLY A 20 0.51 -17.25 2.32
N VAL A 21 0.71 -16.94 1.04
CA VAL A 21 -0.14 -17.41 -0.06
C VAL A 21 -0.20 -18.94 -0.12
N SER A 22 0.95 -19.61 0.03
CA SER A 22 1.01 -21.09 -0.01
C SER A 22 0.29 -21.72 1.19
N LEU A 23 0.44 -21.12 2.37
CA LEU A 23 -0.24 -21.56 3.59
C LEU A 23 -1.75 -21.42 3.44
N VAL A 24 -2.24 -20.26 3.00
CA VAL A 24 -3.65 -19.99 2.74
C VAL A 24 -4.21 -21.01 1.74
N LYS A 25 -3.55 -21.19 0.58
CA LYS A 25 -3.93 -22.19 -0.42
C LYS A 25 -4.07 -23.59 0.19
N ARG A 26 -3.10 -24.02 1.00
CA ARG A 26 -3.10 -25.35 1.60
C ARG A 26 -4.24 -25.53 2.61
N LEU A 27 -4.49 -24.55 3.45
CA LEU A 27 -5.54 -24.60 4.47
C LEU A 27 -6.93 -24.60 3.83
N LEU A 28 -7.15 -23.76 2.82
CA LEU A 28 -8.42 -23.75 2.06
C LEU A 28 -8.70 -25.11 1.40
N LEU A 29 -7.68 -25.75 0.82
CA LEU A 29 -7.81 -27.11 0.26
C LEU A 29 -8.19 -28.17 1.30
N GLN A 30 -7.96 -27.91 2.58
CA GLN A 30 -8.36 -28.78 3.69
C GLN A 30 -9.74 -28.41 4.25
N GLY A 31 -10.46 -27.48 3.63
CA GLY A 31 -11.77 -27.00 4.08
C GLY A 31 -11.72 -26.07 5.30
N ILE A 32 -10.55 -25.51 5.61
CA ILE A 32 -10.37 -24.58 6.73
C ILE A 32 -10.71 -23.17 6.24
N ASN A 33 -11.54 -22.44 7.00
CA ASN A 33 -11.78 -21.02 6.76
C ASN A 33 -10.55 -20.20 7.18
N VAL A 34 -10.06 -19.32 6.31
CA VAL A 34 -8.81 -18.57 6.51
C VAL A 34 -9.01 -17.10 6.20
N GLY A 35 -8.69 -16.25 7.17
CA GLY A 35 -8.50 -14.82 6.98
C GLY A 35 -7.02 -14.48 6.75
N VAL A 36 -6.75 -13.38 6.05
CA VAL A 36 -5.40 -12.84 5.87
C VAL A 36 -5.40 -11.38 6.29
N TYR A 37 -4.38 -11.00 7.07
CA TYR A 37 -4.22 -9.63 7.51
C TYR A 37 -2.79 -9.14 7.29
N LYS A 38 -2.66 -8.08 6.49
CA LYS A 38 -1.43 -7.33 6.23
C LYS A 38 -1.72 -5.85 6.54
N PRO A 39 -1.62 -5.42 7.81
CA PRO A 39 -2.18 -4.15 8.28
C PRO A 39 -1.62 -2.93 7.53
N VAL A 40 -0.31 -2.92 7.27
CA VAL A 40 0.39 -1.83 6.61
C VAL A 40 1.25 -2.40 5.49
N ALA A 41 1.15 -1.79 4.31
CA ALA A 41 1.96 -2.15 3.15
C ALA A 41 2.42 -0.90 2.38
N GLY A 42 3.52 -1.05 1.66
CA GLY A 42 3.97 -0.11 0.66
C GLY A 42 4.35 -0.89 -0.59
N HIS A 43 4.09 -0.33 -1.77
CA HIS A 43 4.40 -0.94 -3.05
C HIS A 43 4.83 0.12 -4.07
N ASN A 44 5.58 -0.27 -5.10
CA ASN A 44 6.26 0.64 -6.00
C ASN A 44 5.55 0.75 -7.36
N ALA A 45 5.14 1.96 -7.71
CA ALA A 45 4.44 2.32 -8.95
C ALA A 45 5.22 1.99 -10.23
N TRP A 46 6.56 2.02 -10.17
CA TRP A 46 7.42 1.75 -11.31
C TRP A 46 7.62 0.25 -11.53
N SER A 47 8.04 -0.49 -10.50
CA SER A 47 8.28 -1.94 -10.64
C SER A 47 7.01 -2.79 -10.59
N GLN A 48 5.91 -2.26 -10.03
CA GLN A 48 4.64 -2.97 -9.85
C GLN A 48 3.49 -2.24 -10.55
N TYR A 49 3.71 -1.67 -11.75
CA TYR A 49 2.72 -0.85 -12.48
C TYR A 49 1.32 -1.47 -12.62
N LEU A 50 1.18 -2.80 -12.65
CA LEU A 50 -0.11 -3.48 -12.66
C LEU A 50 -0.99 -3.13 -11.45
N THR A 51 -0.41 -2.73 -10.31
CA THR A 51 -1.17 -2.26 -9.15
C THR A 51 -1.92 -0.96 -9.43
N ILE A 52 -1.37 -0.07 -10.28
CA ILE A 52 -2.07 1.14 -10.74
C ILE A 52 -3.31 0.73 -11.55
N VAL A 53 -3.13 -0.19 -12.50
CA VAL A 53 -4.23 -0.69 -13.36
C VAL A 53 -5.33 -1.36 -12.52
N GLU A 54 -4.95 -2.22 -11.57
CA GLU A 54 -5.90 -2.88 -10.67
C GLU A 54 -6.57 -1.87 -9.72
N SER A 55 -5.85 -0.87 -9.24
CA SER A 55 -6.42 0.20 -8.41
C SER A 55 -7.45 1.01 -9.18
N PHE A 56 -7.16 1.33 -10.46
CA PHE A 56 -8.14 1.91 -11.36
C PHE A 56 -9.36 1.01 -11.51
N ARG A 57 -9.17 -0.27 -11.81
CA ARG A 57 -10.28 -1.20 -12.05
C ARG A 57 -11.19 -1.35 -10.84
N ARG A 58 -10.61 -1.40 -9.63
CA ARG A 58 -11.30 -1.66 -8.37
C ARG A 58 -11.83 -0.40 -7.69
N GLY A 59 -11.35 0.79 -8.06
CA GLY A 59 -11.74 2.04 -7.42
C GLY A 59 -11.18 2.19 -5.99
N VAL A 60 -10.09 1.48 -5.68
CA VAL A 60 -9.39 1.57 -4.40
C VAL A 60 -7.91 1.26 -4.64
N LEU A 61 -7.00 2.03 -4.01
CA LEU A 61 -5.57 1.75 -4.03
C LEU A 61 -5.27 0.35 -3.46
N VAL A 62 -4.60 -0.50 -4.22
CA VAL A 62 -4.27 -1.89 -3.83
C VAL A 62 -2.84 -2.27 -4.22
N GLY A 63 -2.09 -2.81 -3.26
CA GLY A 63 -0.77 -3.39 -3.51
C GLY A 63 -0.80 -4.82 -4.06
N GLU A 64 0.35 -5.27 -4.58
CA GLU A 64 0.50 -6.58 -5.23
C GLU A 64 0.19 -7.75 -4.28
N ASP A 65 0.60 -7.66 -3.01
CA ASP A 65 0.35 -8.74 -2.05
C ASP A 65 -1.15 -9.00 -1.85
N VAL A 66 -1.94 -7.93 -1.81
CA VAL A 66 -3.38 -7.99 -1.59
C VAL A 66 -4.07 -8.60 -2.81
N ILE A 67 -3.62 -8.25 -4.02
CA ILE A 67 -4.08 -8.86 -5.26
C ILE A 67 -3.80 -10.37 -5.23
N ARG A 68 -2.58 -10.78 -4.85
CA ARG A 68 -2.19 -12.21 -4.75
C ARG A 68 -3.03 -12.98 -3.73
N TYR A 69 -3.37 -12.37 -2.59
CA TYR A 69 -4.26 -13.00 -1.62
C TYR A 69 -5.70 -13.11 -2.14
N ALA A 70 -6.19 -12.08 -2.83
CA ALA A 70 -7.53 -12.09 -3.44
C ALA A 70 -7.68 -13.20 -4.48
N GLU A 71 -6.66 -13.48 -5.28
CA GLU A 71 -6.66 -14.57 -6.26
C GLU A 71 -6.89 -15.96 -5.61
N VAL A 72 -6.55 -16.10 -4.33
CA VAL A 72 -6.69 -17.36 -3.59
C VAL A 72 -7.97 -17.39 -2.76
N LEU A 73 -8.29 -16.28 -2.11
CA LEU A 73 -9.44 -16.16 -1.21
C LEU A 73 -10.77 -15.94 -1.96
N GLY A 74 -10.72 -15.48 -3.21
CA GLY A 74 -11.91 -15.14 -3.99
C GLY A 74 -12.38 -13.70 -3.71
N ASP A 75 -13.69 -13.53 -3.60
CA ASP A 75 -14.30 -12.21 -3.37
C ASP A 75 -14.16 -11.81 -1.89
N VAL A 76 -13.14 -11.00 -1.60
CA VAL A 76 -12.81 -10.52 -0.26
C VAL A 76 -12.66 -9.01 -0.26
N ASN A 77 -12.98 -8.39 0.86
CA ASN A 77 -12.79 -6.95 1.04
C ASN A 77 -11.29 -6.64 1.23
N LEU A 78 -10.65 -6.20 0.16
CA LEU A 78 -9.22 -5.89 0.11
C LEU A 78 -8.81 -4.79 1.10
N SER A 79 -9.71 -3.88 1.42
CA SER A 79 -9.50 -2.82 2.40
C SER A 79 -9.48 -3.35 3.84
N LEU A 80 -10.05 -4.52 4.11
CA LEU A 80 -9.90 -5.18 5.42
C LEU A 80 -8.56 -5.93 5.48
N ILE A 81 -8.20 -6.67 4.42
CA ILE A 81 -6.93 -7.42 4.37
C ILE A 81 -5.74 -6.49 4.54
N ASN A 82 -5.80 -5.30 3.93
CA ASN A 82 -4.76 -4.30 4.00
C ASN A 82 -5.41 -2.92 4.17
N PRO A 83 -5.62 -2.46 5.41
CA PRO A 83 -6.24 -1.17 5.70
C PRO A 83 -5.37 0.02 5.31
N ILE A 84 -4.04 -0.13 5.38
CA ILE A 84 -3.11 0.96 5.07
C ILE A 84 -2.18 0.52 3.94
N ASP A 85 -2.21 1.28 2.85
CA ASP A 85 -1.36 1.06 1.68
C ASP A 85 -0.73 2.37 1.22
N MET A 86 0.52 2.27 0.76
CA MET A 86 1.31 3.41 0.28
C MET A 86 1.89 3.07 -1.09
N LEU A 87 1.56 3.89 -2.09
CA LEU A 87 2.17 3.82 -3.41
C LEU A 87 3.43 4.70 -3.41
N LEU A 88 4.57 4.06 -3.63
CA LEU A 88 5.87 4.71 -3.77
C LEU A 88 6.18 4.89 -5.26
N ALA A 89 6.77 6.02 -5.64
CA ALA A 89 7.33 6.22 -6.96
C ALA A 89 8.75 6.80 -6.81
N PRO A 90 9.75 6.23 -7.51
CA PRO A 90 11.11 6.74 -7.43
C PRO A 90 11.19 8.15 -8.03
N PRO A 91 12.03 9.04 -7.47
CA PRO A 91 12.33 10.31 -8.12
C PRO A 91 13.05 10.06 -9.46
N ASP A 92 12.76 10.92 -10.44
CA ASP A 92 13.43 10.94 -11.73
C ASP A 92 14.66 11.82 -11.64
N LEU A 93 15.82 11.25 -11.98
CA LEU A 93 17.13 11.91 -11.97
C LEU A 93 17.13 13.21 -12.79
N LEU A 94 16.27 13.31 -13.81
CA LEU A 94 16.16 14.50 -14.66
C LEU A 94 15.80 15.77 -13.88
N TYR A 95 15.14 15.66 -12.72
CA TYR A 95 14.81 16.80 -11.86
C TYR A 95 15.97 17.28 -10.97
N TYR A 96 17.13 16.61 -11.03
CA TYR A 96 18.29 16.85 -10.16
C TYR A 96 19.58 17.17 -10.96
N ILE A 97 19.49 17.32 -12.29
CA ILE A 97 20.64 17.49 -13.19
C ILE A 97 21.48 18.74 -12.87
N ASP A 98 20.88 19.79 -12.31
CA ASP A 98 21.55 21.07 -12.00
C ASP A 98 22.50 21.00 -10.77
N GLY A 99 22.95 19.80 -10.39
CA GLY A 99 24.12 19.63 -9.52
C GLY A 99 23.84 19.05 -8.13
N ASP A 100 22.65 18.50 -7.87
CA ASP A 100 22.28 17.98 -6.56
C ASP A 100 22.08 16.45 -6.56
N VAL A 101 23.10 15.74 -7.03
CA VAL A 101 23.13 14.27 -7.02
C VAL A 101 23.00 13.71 -5.60
N TYR A 102 23.54 14.41 -4.60
CA TYR A 102 23.41 13.99 -3.20
C TYR A 102 21.96 14.04 -2.72
N ARG A 103 21.21 15.09 -3.05
CA ARG A 103 19.78 15.15 -2.76
C ARG A 103 18.98 14.11 -3.54
N TYR A 104 19.34 13.83 -4.80
CA TYR A 104 18.72 12.72 -5.54
C TYR A 104 18.88 11.39 -4.79
N LEU A 105 20.10 11.09 -4.33
CA LEU A 105 20.38 9.87 -3.57
C LEU A 105 19.63 9.86 -2.23
N ASP A 106 19.56 10.99 -1.52
CA ASP A 106 18.79 11.11 -0.27
C ASP A 106 17.29 10.85 -0.49
N ASP A 107 16.69 11.47 -1.52
CA ASP A 107 15.29 11.26 -1.87
C ASP A 107 15.03 9.82 -2.37
N LEU A 108 16.00 9.20 -3.05
CA LEU A 108 15.93 7.81 -3.53
C LEU A 108 16.09 6.78 -2.40
N GLU A 109 16.81 7.08 -1.33
CA GLU A 109 16.94 6.22 -0.16
C GLU A 109 15.78 6.43 0.84
N ASN A 110 15.19 7.63 0.83
CA ASN A 110 14.11 7.98 1.73
C ASN A 110 12.74 7.53 1.20
N GLN A 111 12.23 6.40 1.73
CA GLN A 111 10.91 5.89 1.37
C GLN A 111 9.79 6.90 1.56
N PHE A 112 9.85 7.78 2.57
CA PHE A 112 8.81 8.79 2.80
C PHE A 112 8.77 9.86 1.71
N LYS A 113 9.91 10.16 1.08
CA LYS A 113 10.00 11.08 -0.08
C LYS A 113 9.45 10.47 -1.36
N GLN A 114 9.28 9.15 -1.39
CA GLN A 114 8.75 8.42 -2.55
C GLN A 114 7.24 8.16 -2.45
N ILE A 115 6.61 8.32 -1.28
CA ILE A 115 5.16 8.09 -1.15
C ILE A 115 4.43 9.18 -1.93
N VAL A 116 3.73 8.79 -2.99
CA VAL A 116 2.99 9.70 -3.87
C VAL A 116 1.48 9.60 -3.70
N LEU A 117 1.00 8.43 -3.27
CA LEU A 117 -0.39 8.17 -2.97
C LEU A 117 -0.46 7.24 -1.76
N ALA A 118 -1.45 7.41 -0.90
CA ALA A 118 -1.68 6.50 0.21
C ALA A 118 -3.17 6.30 0.46
N ARG A 119 -3.47 5.27 1.25
CA ARG A 119 -4.82 4.89 1.66
C ARG A 119 -4.83 4.58 3.16
N ILE A 120 -5.88 5.01 3.84
CA ILE A 120 -6.27 4.54 5.17
C ILE A 120 -7.72 4.10 5.12
N THR A 121 -8.00 2.87 5.51
CA THR A 121 -9.36 2.36 5.73
C THR A 121 -9.75 2.52 7.20
N LEU A 122 -10.88 3.18 7.43
CA LEU A 122 -11.50 3.34 8.75
C LEU A 122 -12.59 2.28 8.88
N CYS A 123 -12.23 1.13 9.43
CA CYS A 123 -13.12 -0.02 9.57
C CYS A 123 -14.31 0.23 10.50
N SER A 124 -14.18 1.14 11.47
CA SER A 124 -15.30 1.57 12.33
C SER A 124 -16.40 2.29 11.53
N LYS A 125 -16.01 3.05 10.49
CA LYS A 125 -16.90 3.87 9.65
C LYS A 125 -17.22 3.24 8.30
N GLU A 126 -16.60 2.09 8.01
CA GLU A 126 -16.70 1.40 6.71
C GLU A 126 -16.33 2.31 5.53
N SER A 127 -15.35 3.18 5.76
CA SER A 127 -14.89 4.16 4.79
C SER A 127 -13.41 4.01 4.48
N THR A 128 -12.99 4.58 3.35
CA THR A 128 -11.59 4.61 2.94
C THR A 128 -11.24 6.03 2.52
N GLU A 129 -10.13 6.53 3.04
CA GLU A 129 -9.56 7.83 2.71
C GLU A 129 -8.30 7.63 1.87
N HIS A 130 -8.23 8.29 0.72
CA HIS A 130 -7.03 8.32 -0.11
C HIS A 130 -6.35 9.69 -0.01
N PHE A 131 -5.02 9.68 -0.05
CA PHE A 131 -4.18 10.86 0.07
C PHE A 131 -3.24 10.93 -1.13
N ILE A 132 -3.03 12.12 -1.67
CA ILE A 132 -2.00 12.41 -2.68
C ILE A 132 -0.98 13.40 -2.13
N PHE A 133 0.30 13.15 -2.40
CA PHE A 133 1.43 13.97 -1.94
C PHE A 133 2.07 14.67 -3.13
N LYS A 134 1.58 15.86 -3.46
CA LYS A 134 2.00 16.59 -4.67
C LYS A 134 3.48 16.96 -4.68
N ASP A 135 4.05 17.26 -3.51
CA ASP A 135 5.47 17.61 -3.38
C ASP A 135 6.37 16.44 -3.77
N ASN A 136 6.03 15.23 -3.34
CA ASN A 136 6.76 14.02 -3.69
C ASN A 136 6.54 13.67 -5.18
N LEU A 137 5.31 13.80 -5.64
CA LEU A 137 4.92 13.54 -7.04
C LEU A 137 5.60 14.51 -8.03
N ALA A 138 5.98 15.70 -7.59
CA ALA A 138 6.64 16.70 -8.43
C ALA A 138 7.98 16.21 -9.01
N ASN A 139 8.65 15.29 -8.32
CA ASN A 139 9.95 14.75 -8.71
C ASN A 139 9.84 13.43 -9.49
N VAL A 140 8.64 12.95 -9.80
CA VAL A 140 8.42 11.67 -10.51
C VAL A 140 8.35 11.90 -12.02
N SER A 141 8.80 10.90 -12.80
CA SER A 141 8.76 10.97 -14.27
C SER A 141 7.36 11.37 -14.80
N PRO A 142 7.27 12.21 -15.85
CA PRO A 142 5.99 12.73 -16.34
C PRO A 142 4.96 11.65 -16.71
N PHE A 143 5.44 10.52 -17.25
CA PHE A 143 4.57 9.41 -17.63
C PHE A 143 3.87 8.81 -16.40
N LEU A 144 4.65 8.44 -15.39
CA LEU A 144 4.11 7.83 -14.18
C LEU A 144 3.28 8.84 -13.38
N LYS A 145 3.72 10.10 -13.35
CA LYS A 145 2.99 11.20 -12.72
C LYS A 145 1.57 11.33 -13.25
N ASN A 146 1.40 11.38 -14.57
CA ASN A 146 0.08 11.50 -15.19
C ASN A 146 -0.86 10.35 -14.82
N ASP A 147 -0.36 9.12 -14.75
CA ASP A 147 -1.18 7.97 -14.35
C ASP A 147 -1.56 8.02 -12.86
N ILE A 148 -0.65 8.47 -11.99
CA ILE A 148 -0.93 8.66 -10.57
C ILE A 148 -1.95 9.79 -10.35
N GLU A 149 -1.85 10.92 -11.06
CA GLU A 149 -2.82 12.02 -10.98
C GLU A 149 -4.22 11.57 -11.44
N ARG A 150 -4.29 10.81 -12.53
CA ARG A 150 -5.56 10.23 -12.98
C ARG A 150 -6.13 9.26 -11.95
N LEU A 151 -5.28 8.46 -11.31
CA LEU A 151 -5.69 7.51 -10.28
C LEU A 151 -6.20 8.27 -9.04
N SER A 152 -5.49 9.32 -8.62
CA SER A 152 -5.86 10.13 -7.46
C SER A 152 -7.23 10.79 -7.65
N ILE A 153 -7.51 11.29 -8.85
CA ILE A 153 -8.83 11.84 -9.21
C ILE A 153 -9.89 10.74 -9.10
N LYS A 154 -9.65 9.56 -9.67
CA LYS A 154 -10.60 8.44 -9.60
C LYS A 154 -10.90 8.01 -8.17
N LEU A 155 -9.90 8.04 -7.30
CA LEU A 155 -10.00 7.66 -5.90
C LEU A 155 -10.52 8.78 -4.99
N ASN A 156 -10.80 9.98 -5.54
CA ASN A 156 -11.13 11.18 -4.76
C ASN A 156 -10.09 11.48 -3.67
N ALA A 157 -8.81 11.31 -4.00
CA ALA A 157 -7.72 11.50 -3.06
C ALA A 157 -7.59 12.96 -2.63
N ILE A 158 -7.37 13.17 -1.34
CA ILE A 158 -7.23 14.48 -0.72
C ILE A 158 -5.75 14.89 -0.78
N ASP A 159 -5.50 16.14 -1.14
CA ASP A 159 -4.16 16.72 -1.11
C ASP A 159 -3.65 16.79 0.33
N SER A 160 -2.45 16.25 0.57
CA SER A 160 -1.86 16.16 1.90
C SER A 160 -0.35 16.33 1.83
N ASN A 161 0.25 16.71 2.95
CA ASN A 161 1.70 16.62 3.14
C ASN A 161 2.07 15.34 3.88
N ILE A 162 3.32 14.90 3.70
CA ILE A 162 3.82 13.64 4.24
C ILE A 162 3.88 13.67 5.77
N ASP A 163 4.24 14.80 6.38
CA ASP A 163 4.39 14.92 7.83
C ASP A 163 3.07 14.72 8.56
N TYR A 164 1.99 15.32 8.06
CA TYR A 164 0.63 15.13 8.56
C TYR A 164 0.21 13.66 8.45
N PHE A 165 0.46 13.03 7.30
CA PHE A 165 0.12 11.62 7.10
C PHE A 165 0.89 10.70 8.06
N LEU A 166 2.19 10.94 8.26
CA LEU A 166 3.00 10.17 9.20
C LEU A 166 2.57 10.38 10.66
N GLN A 167 2.17 11.60 11.03
CA GLN A 167 1.59 11.87 12.35
C GLN A 167 0.27 11.11 12.52
N LYS A 168 -0.59 11.10 11.49
CA LYS A 168 -1.84 10.34 11.49
C LYS A 168 -1.58 8.83 11.61
N LEU A 169 -0.63 8.27 10.85
CA LEU A 169 -0.27 6.85 10.94
C LEU A 169 0.23 6.42 12.33
N ARG A 170 0.83 7.34 13.10
CA ARG A 170 1.31 7.09 14.46
C ARG A 170 0.26 7.40 15.53
N SER A 171 -0.95 7.80 15.13
CA SER A 171 -2.00 8.13 16.08
C SER A 171 -2.60 6.86 16.67
N ARG A 172 -3.08 6.99 17.91
CA ARG A 172 -3.81 5.93 18.59
C ARG A 172 -5.10 5.54 17.84
N ASP A 173 -5.76 6.52 17.24
CA ASP A 173 -6.97 6.28 16.45
C ASP A 173 -6.69 5.30 15.30
N ILE A 174 -5.55 5.42 14.61
CA ILE A 174 -5.19 4.49 13.53
C ILE A 174 -4.85 3.09 14.07
N GLU A 175 -4.19 3.01 15.24
CA GLU A 175 -3.95 1.72 15.90
C GLU A 175 -5.27 1.01 16.25
N ASP A 176 -6.23 1.75 16.81
CA ASP A 176 -7.56 1.22 17.14
C ASP A 176 -8.31 0.77 15.86
N GLU A 177 -8.25 1.54 14.77
CA GLU A 177 -8.84 1.13 13.49
C GLU A 177 -8.21 -0.15 12.92
N LEU A 178 -6.89 -0.34 13.04
CA LEU A 178 -6.22 -1.57 12.61
C LEU A 178 -6.69 -2.78 13.43
N LEU A 179 -6.98 -2.62 14.72
CA LEU A 179 -7.55 -3.70 15.54
C LEU A 179 -8.98 -4.02 15.11
N ILE A 180 -9.81 -3.00 14.88
CA ILE A 180 -11.18 -3.18 14.37
C ILE A 180 -11.18 -3.88 13.01
N CYS A 181 -10.25 -3.53 12.11
CA CYS A 181 -10.12 -4.19 10.82
C CYS A 181 -9.77 -5.67 10.98
N LEU A 182 -8.86 -6.01 11.90
CA LEU A 182 -8.49 -7.40 12.19
C LEU A 182 -9.69 -8.21 12.69
N GLU A 183 -10.48 -7.66 13.60
CA GLU A 183 -11.70 -8.32 14.12
C GLU A 183 -12.74 -8.60 13.03
N LYS A 184 -12.83 -7.75 12.00
CA LYS A 184 -13.77 -7.92 10.87
C LYS A 184 -13.35 -8.99 9.85
N ILE A 185 -12.11 -9.49 9.88
CA ILE A 185 -11.61 -10.48 8.91
C ILE A 185 -12.04 -11.92 9.25
N GLY A 186 -12.40 -12.18 10.51
CA GLY A 186 -12.90 -13.49 10.97
C GLY A 186 -12.21 -14.00 12.23
#